data_AF-A0A482YFG1-F1
#
_entry.id   AF-A0A482YFG1-F1
#
_cell.length_a   1.000
_cell.length_b   1.000
_cell.length_c   1.000
_cell.angle_alpha   90.00
_cell.angle_beta   90.00
_cell.angle_gamma   90.00
#
_symmetry.space_group_name_H-M   'P 1'
#
loop_
_entity.id
_entity.type
_entity.pdbx_description
1 polymer ?
#
loop_
_entity_poly.entity_id
_entity_poly.type
_entity_poly.pdbx_seq_one_letter_code
_entity_poly.pdbx_strand_id
1 'polypeptide(L)'
;MFYEQRMTVPDSPAALRAEYEDDLATIVDQHGPAAVAADTDLEQDVLEALAAGDSPDLTLEEAAEIQSLAEGEPDPETIVTMALEHLLLGMSTAVLDVEALESYIDLDLEAKEIQQKIEGRAPMSFAEFVHVQYVIADGAP
;
A
#
# COMPACT_ATOMS: atom_id res chain seq x y z
N MET A 1 -8.65 -5.02 -3.69
CA MET A 1 -7.75 -5.13 -2.52
C MET A 1 -6.33 -4.73 -2.88
N PHE A 2 -5.58 -4.03 -2.01
CA PHE A 2 -4.26 -3.51 -2.41
C PHE A 2 -3.19 -4.60 -2.56
N TYR A 3 -3.32 -5.71 -1.85
CA TYR A 3 -2.42 -6.86 -1.96
C TYR A 3 -2.66 -7.71 -3.21
N GLU A 4 -3.67 -7.43 -4.04
CA GLU A 4 -3.88 -8.18 -5.29
C GLU A 4 -2.87 -7.79 -6.36
N GLN A 5 -2.58 -8.70 -7.29
CA GLN A 5 -1.71 -8.38 -8.42
C GLN A 5 -2.35 -7.28 -9.28
N ARG A 6 -1.75 -6.09 -9.25
CA ARG A 6 -2.17 -4.94 -10.04
C ARG A 6 -1.61 -5.04 -11.47
N MET A 7 -2.49 -4.93 -12.46
CA MET A 7 -2.13 -5.01 -13.90
C MET A 7 -2.40 -3.71 -14.67
N THR A 8 -3.09 -2.76 -14.04
CA THR A 8 -3.44 -1.45 -14.60
C THR A 8 -3.42 -0.42 -13.48
N VAL A 9 -3.05 0.82 -13.80
CA VAL A 9 -3.03 1.92 -12.85
C VAL A 9 -3.79 3.13 -13.42
N PRO A 10 -4.27 4.03 -12.56
CA PRO A 10 -4.78 5.34 -13.00
C PRO A 10 -3.62 6.23 -13.49
N ASP A 11 -3.89 7.51 -13.77
CA ASP A 11 -2.91 8.41 -14.39
C ASP A 11 -1.82 8.94 -13.44
N SER A 12 -1.87 8.59 -12.14
CA SER A 12 -0.82 8.98 -11.17
C SER A 12 -0.80 8.11 -9.90
N PRO A 13 0.34 8.06 -9.18
CA PRO A 13 0.42 7.40 -7.87
C PRO A 13 -0.59 7.95 -6.85
N ALA A 14 -0.86 9.26 -6.87
CA ALA A 14 -1.83 9.88 -5.99
C ALA A 14 -3.27 9.41 -6.28
N ALA A 15 -3.61 9.22 -7.55
CA ALA A 15 -4.91 8.64 -7.93
C ALA A 15 -5.00 7.17 -7.50
N LEU A 16 -3.91 6.39 -7.63
CA LEU A 16 -3.88 5.01 -7.16
C LEU A 16 -4.00 4.94 -5.63
N ARG A 17 -3.35 5.85 -4.91
CA ARG A 17 -3.46 5.96 -3.45
C ARG A 17 -4.89 6.25 -3.04
N ALA A 18 -5.54 7.22 -3.70
CA ALA A 18 -6.93 7.58 -3.43
C ALA A 18 -7.89 6.40 -3.64
N GLU A 19 -7.71 5.58 -4.69
CA GLU A 19 -8.52 4.36 -4.88
C GLU A 19 -8.42 3.41 -3.68
N TYR A 20 -7.22 3.19 -3.15
CA TYR A 20 -7.05 2.33 -1.98
C TYR A 20 -7.54 2.98 -0.70
N GLU A 21 -7.33 4.28 -0.52
CA GLU A 21 -7.85 5.01 0.64
C GLU A 21 -9.39 5.01 0.66
N ASP A 22 -10.06 5.08 -0.49
CA ASP A 22 -11.52 4.93 -0.60
C ASP A 22 -11.98 3.53 -0.16
N ASP A 23 -11.27 2.48 -0.56
CA ASP A 23 -11.53 1.10 -0.13
C ASP A 23 -11.35 0.96 1.40
N LEU A 24 -10.25 1.49 1.95
CA LEU A 24 -9.95 1.44 3.38
C LEU A 24 -10.94 2.29 4.20
N ALA A 25 -11.28 3.49 3.74
CA ALA A 25 -12.27 4.36 4.36
C ALA A 25 -13.65 3.68 4.41
N THR A 26 -14.02 2.94 3.36
CA THR A 26 -15.24 2.14 3.34
C THR A 26 -15.26 1.08 4.46
N ILE A 27 -14.12 0.44 4.74
CA ILE A 27 -14.00 -0.52 5.85
C ILE A 27 -14.10 0.21 7.20
N VAL A 28 -13.41 1.33 7.35
CA VAL A 28 -13.49 2.15 8.57
C VAL A 28 -14.91 2.61 8.85
N ASP A 29 -15.66 3.05 7.83
CA ASP A 29 -17.05 3.49 7.98
C ASP A 29 -18.00 2.35 8.37
N GLN A 30 -17.75 1.14 7.88
CA GLN A 30 -18.59 -0.04 8.20
C GLN A 30 -18.48 -0.46 9.67
N HIS A 31 -17.27 -0.37 10.24
CA HIS A 31 -17.00 -0.78 11.62
C HIS A 31 -17.09 0.39 12.61
N GLY A 32 -16.83 1.61 12.13
CA GLY A 32 -16.69 2.83 12.91
C GLY A 32 -15.23 3.05 13.39
N PRO A 33 -14.67 4.28 13.29
CA PRO A 33 -13.28 4.57 13.64
C PRO A 33 -12.86 4.10 15.05
N ALA A 34 -13.72 4.28 16.05
CA ALA A 34 -13.43 3.87 17.42
C ALA A 34 -13.37 2.35 17.61
N ALA A 35 -14.11 1.57 16.81
CA ALA A 35 -14.03 0.12 16.85
C ALA A 35 -12.77 -0.37 16.13
N VAL A 36 -12.46 0.21 14.96
CA VAL A 36 -11.21 -0.10 14.25
C VAL A 36 -9.99 0.21 15.10
N ALA A 37 -9.95 1.36 15.78
CA ALA A 37 -8.86 1.72 16.69
C ALA A 37 -8.70 0.75 17.88
N ALA A 38 -9.75 0.01 18.25
CA ALA A 38 -9.68 -0.97 19.33
C ALA A 38 -9.14 -2.33 18.85
N ASP A 39 -9.25 -2.61 17.56
CA ASP A 39 -8.87 -3.88 16.93
C ASP A 39 -7.54 -3.79 16.15
N THR A 40 -6.96 -2.59 16.04
CA THR A 40 -5.73 -2.26 15.29
C THR A 40 -4.79 -1.42 16.15
N ASP A 41 -3.55 -1.22 15.70
CA ASP A 41 -2.57 -0.36 16.37
C ASP A 41 -2.72 1.13 15.99
N LEU A 42 -3.74 1.48 15.19
CA LEU A 42 -3.98 2.85 14.72
C LEU A 42 -4.68 3.73 15.76
N GLU A 43 -4.30 5.02 15.74
CA GLU A 43 -5.00 6.06 16.49
C GLU A 43 -6.37 6.38 15.87
N GLN A 44 -7.38 6.63 16.71
CA GLN A 44 -8.73 6.98 16.24
C GLN A 44 -8.73 8.22 15.34
N ASP A 45 -7.92 9.24 15.64
CA ASP A 45 -7.85 10.48 14.85
C ASP A 45 -7.35 10.23 13.41
N VAL A 46 -6.45 9.25 13.21
CA VAL A 46 -5.97 8.82 11.89
C VAL A 46 -7.09 8.17 11.10
N LEU A 47 -7.87 7.30 11.75
CA LEU A 47 -9.01 6.61 11.15
C LEU A 47 -10.15 7.56 10.82
N GLU A 48 -10.39 8.57 11.66
CA GLU A 48 -11.37 9.63 11.39
C GLU A 48 -10.96 10.49 10.19
N ALA A 49 -9.67 10.82 10.05
CA ALA A 49 -9.16 11.53 8.88
C ALA A 49 -9.34 10.70 7.60
N LEU A 50 -8.97 9.42 7.64
CA LEU A 50 -9.15 8.50 6.51
C LEU A 50 -10.64 8.41 6.10
N ALA A 51 -11.55 8.21 7.07
CA ALA A 51 -12.99 8.17 6.81
C ALA A 51 -13.56 9.50 6.28
N ALA A 52 -12.92 10.63 6.58
CA ALA A 52 -13.27 11.93 6.04
C ALA A 52 -12.78 12.15 4.59
N GLY A 53 -12.02 11.19 4.02
CA GLY A 53 -11.41 11.27 2.70
C GLY A 53 -10.08 12.04 2.68
N ASP A 54 -9.46 12.23 3.84
CA ASP A 54 -8.08 12.71 3.92
C ASP A 54 -7.10 11.55 3.66
N SER A 55 -5.82 11.89 3.44
CA SER A 55 -4.75 10.94 3.11
C SER A 55 -3.70 10.91 4.24
N PRO A 56 -4.03 10.34 5.42
CA PRO A 56 -3.09 10.30 6.55
C PRO A 56 -1.88 9.43 6.23
N ASP A 57 -0.78 9.68 6.92
CA ASP A 57 0.42 8.84 6.80
C ASP A 57 0.16 7.49 7.46
N LEU A 58 0.21 6.42 6.66
CA LEU A 58 0.07 5.03 7.09
C LEU A 58 1.32 4.25 6.72
N THR A 59 1.69 3.30 7.56
CA THR A 59 2.54 2.17 7.18
C THR A 59 1.78 1.17 6.32
N LEU A 60 2.50 0.33 5.58
CA LEU A 60 1.89 -0.76 4.82
C LEU A 60 1.18 -1.75 5.77
N GLU A 61 1.76 -1.96 6.95
CA GLU A 61 1.20 -2.79 8.01
C GLU A 61 -0.12 -2.22 8.56
N GLU A 62 -0.18 -0.92 8.87
CA GLU A 62 -1.42 -0.27 9.32
C GLU A 62 -2.53 -0.31 8.25
N ALA A 63 -2.18 -0.12 6.98
CA ALA A 63 -3.14 -0.28 5.89
C ALA A 63 -3.66 -1.74 5.81
N ALA A 64 -2.80 -2.73 6.03
CA ALA A 64 -3.17 -4.14 6.07
C ALA A 64 -4.06 -4.48 7.27
N GLU A 65 -3.81 -3.86 8.43
CA GLU A 65 -4.66 -3.99 9.62
C GLU A 65 -6.09 -3.56 9.32
N ILE A 66 -6.28 -2.38 8.74
CA ILE A 66 -7.60 -1.90 8.33
C ILE A 66 -8.22 -2.88 7.32
N GLN A 67 -7.48 -3.25 6.28
CA GLN A 67 -8.00 -4.12 5.23
C GLN A 67 -8.46 -5.49 5.76
N SER A 68 -7.73 -6.07 6.71
CA SER A 68 -8.03 -7.39 7.30
C SER A 68 -9.37 -7.46 8.04
N LEU A 69 -9.97 -6.31 8.36
CA LEU A 69 -11.29 -6.25 9.00
C LEU A 69 -12.44 -6.55 8.04
N ALA A 70 -12.22 -6.45 6.73
CA ALA A 70 -13.23 -6.81 5.75
C ALA A 70 -13.49 -8.33 5.72
N GLU A 71 -14.74 -8.71 5.43
CA GLU A 71 -15.16 -10.12 5.47
C GLU A 71 -14.42 -10.95 4.42
N GLY A 72 -13.74 -12.00 4.88
CA GLY A 72 -13.04 -12.96 4.02
C GLY A 72 -11.60 -12.59 3.68
N GLU A 73 -11.10 -11.48 4.23
CA GLU A 73 -9.71 -11.06 4.07
C GLU A 73 -8.74 -11.90 4.92
N PRO A 74 -7.48 -12.07 4.47
CA PRO A 74 -6.42 -12.66 5.27
C PRO A 74 -6.05 -11.80 6.49
N ASP A 75 -5.25 -12.37 7.40
CA ASP A 75 -4.64 -11.58 8.47
C ASP A 75 -3.65 -10.53 7.94
N PRO A 76 -3.35 -9.45 8.70
CA PRO A 76 -2.50 -8.35 8.24
C PRO A 76 -1.12 -8.78 7.76
N GLU A 77 -0.46 -9.71 8.46
CA GLU A 77 0.87 -10.22 8.10
C GLU A 77 0.84 -10.93 6.75
N THR A 78 -0.20 -11.73 6.51
CA THR A 78 -0.44 -12.39 5.23
C THR A 78 -0.71 -11.38 4.11
N ILE A 79 -1.51 -10.34 4.36
CA ILE A 79 -1.77 -9.25 3.39
C ILE A 79 -0.46 -8.56 2.98
N VAL A 80 0.37 -8.16 3.95
CA VAL A 80 1.67 -7.52 3.67
C VAL A 80 2.56 -8.45 2.87
N THR A 81 2.65 -9.73 3.27
CA THR A 81 3.45 -10.74 2.55
C THR A 81 3.02 -10.85 1.09
N MET A 82 1.72 -10.99 0.84
CA MET A 82 1.18 -11.09 -0.52
C MET A 82 1.42 -9.81 -1.33
N ALA A 83 1.27 -8.64 -0.70
CA ALA A 83 1.52 -7.35 -1.34
C ALA A 83 2.97 -7.24 -1.82
N LEU A 84 3.94 -7.56 -0.97
CA LEU A 84 5.37 -7.54 -1.32
C LEU A 84 5.74 -8.60 -2.36
N GLU A 85 5.19 -9.81 -2.26
CA GLU A 85 5.36 -10.86 -3.28
C GLU A 85 4.85 -10.42 -4.66
N HIS A 86 3.71 -9.71 -4.70
CA HIS A 86 3.19 -9.18 -5.95
C HIS A 86 4.02 -8.02 -6.52
N LEU A 87 4.68 -7.21 -5.68
CA LEU A 87 5.67 -6.25 -6.18
C LEU A 87 6.83 -6.99 -6.87
N LEU A 88 7.39 -8.02 -6.23
CA LEU A 88 8.49 -8.82 -6.81
C LEU A 88 8.09 -9.53 -8.12
N LEU A 89 6.88 -10.09 -8.16
CA LEU A 89 6.32 -10.71 -9.36
C LEU A 89 6.09 -9.68 -10.47
N GLY A 90 5.57 -8.51 -10.11
CA GLY A 90 5.35 -7.39 -11.02
C GLY A 90 6.66 -6.88 -11.62
N MET A 91 7.69 -6.64 -10.80
CA MET A 91 9.04 -6.27 -11.26
C MET A 91 9.59 -7.29 -12.26
N SER A 92 9.45 -8.59 -11.95
CA SER A 92 9.88 -9.67 -12.84
C SER A 92 9.13 -9.68 -14.18
N THR A 93 7.85 -9.32 -14.16
CA THR A 93 6.99 -9.28 -15.35
C THR A 93 7.28 -8.05 -16.21
N ALA A 94 7.54 -6.90 -15.58
CA ALA A 94 7.91 -5.65 -16.23
C ALA A 94 9.39 -5.58 -16.63
N VAL A 95 10.21 -6.56 -16.21
CA VAL A 95 11.66 -6.59 -16.42
C VAL A 95 12.35 -5.35 -15.79
N LEU A 96 11.87 -4.95 -14.62
CA LEU A 96 12.40 -3.84 -13.84
C LEU A 96 13.35 -4.34 -12.75
N ASP A 97 14.45 -3.63 -12.56
CA ASP A 97 15.30 -3.75 -11.38
C ASP A 97 15.11 -2.54 -10.44
N VAL A 98 15.79 -2.56 -9.29
CA VAL A 98 15.67 -1.50 -8.29
C VAL A 98 16.31 -0.18 -8.72
N GLU A 99 17.28 -0.21 -9.63
CA GLU A 99 17.90 1.01 -10.19
C GLU A 99 16.93 1.70 -11.15
N ALA A 100 16.18 0.92 -11.95
CA ALA A 100 15.09 1.42 -12.76
C ALA A 100 13.97 2.01 -11.90
N LEU A 101 13.56 1.32 -10.83
CA LEU A 101 12.56 1.86 -9.89
C LEU A 101 13.00 3.19 -9.27
N GLU A 102 14.24 3.29 -8.77
CA GLU A 102 14.81 4.54 -8.26
C GLU A 102 14.72 5.67 -9.29
N SER A 103 14.92 5.39 -10.57
CA SER A 103 14.89 6.41 -11.63
C SER A 103 13.49 6.93 -11.99
N TYR A 104 12.43 6.17 -11.68
CA TYR A 104 11.05 6.48 -12.06
C TYR A 104 10.15 6.84 -10.87
N ILE A 105 10.52 6.43 -9.67
CA ILE A 105 9.74 6.74 -8.47
C ILE A 105 9.92 8.22 -8.12
N ASP A 106 8.81 8.92 -7.91
CA ASP A 106 8.82 10.33 -7.48
C ASP A 106 8.97 10.44 -5.95
N LEU A 107 9.95 9.71 -5.40
CA LEU A 107 10.29 9.67 -3.97
C LEU A 107 11.80 9.71 -3.79
N ASP A 108 12.27 10.28 -2.69
CA ASP A 108 13.68 10.31 -2.32
C ASP A 108 14.12 8.96 -1.71
N LEU A 109 14.12 7.90 -2.54
CA LEU A 109 14.50 6.54 -2.17
C LEU A 109 15.65 6.04 -3.04
N GLU A 110 16.71 5.56 -2.41
CA GLU A 110 17.81 4.90 -3.11
C GLU A 110 17.43 3.45 -3.50
N ALA A 111 17.98 2.90 -4.59
CA ALA A 111 17.71 1.52 -5.02
C ALA A 111 17.91 0.47 -3.91
N LYS A 112 18.91 0.67 -3.05
CA LYS A 112 19.16 -0.22 -1.91
C LYS A 112 18.02 -0.17 -0.89
N GLU A 113 17.47 1.01 -0.63
CA GLU A 113 16.36 1.18 0.28
C GLU A 113 15.09 0.53 -0.28
N ILE A 114 14.81 0.76 -1.57
CA ILE A 114 13.72 0.08 -2.31
C ILE A 114 13.87 -1.44 -2.18
N GLN A 115 15.07 -1.98 -2.40
CA GLN A 115 15.34 -3.41 -2.25
C GLN A 115 15.03 -3.92 -0.84
N GLN A 116 15.50 -3.24 0.22
CA GLN A 116 15.24 -3.69 1.59
C GLN A 116 13.74 -3.69 1.92
N LYS A 117 13.01 -2.65 1.49
CA LYS A 117 11.57 -2.54 1.74
C LYS A 117 10.77 -3.61 0.99
N ILE A 118 11.04 -3.82 -0.30
CA ILE A 118 10.35 -4.86 -1.10
C ILE A 118 10.66 -6.28 -0.60
N GLU A 119 11.88 -6.53 -0.09
CA GLU A 119 12.25 -7.81 0.53
C GLU A 119 11.72 -7.97 1.98
N GLY A 120 10.93 -7.02 2.49
CA GLY A 120 10.39 -7.05 3.86
C GLY A 120 11.44 -6.91 4.96
N ARG A 121 12.61 -6.34 4.64
CA ARG A 121 13.75 -6.13 5.56
C ARG A 121 13.81 -4.73 6.17
N ALA A 122 12.95 -3.83 5.70
CA ALA A 122 12.78 -2.49 6.24
C ALA A 122 11.29 -2.11 6.19
N PRO A 123 10.79 -1.29 7.13
CA PRO A 123 9.41 -0.83 7.10
C PRO A 123 9.14 -0.01 5.85
N MET A 124 7.94 -0.15 5.30
CA MET A 124 7.48 0.56 4.10
C MET A 124 6.23 1.37 4.47
N SER A 125 6.20 2.64 4.11
CA SER A 125 4.96 3.41 4.18
C SER A 125 3.99 2.97 3.08
N PHE A 126 2.69 3.16 3.31
CA PHE A 126 1.68 2.87 2.31
C PHE A 126 1.87 3.76 1.07
N ALA A 127 2.33 5.00 1.25
CA ALA A 127 2.67 5.90 0.15
C ALA A 127 3.81 5.34 -0.73
N GLU A 128 4.89 4.86 -0.11
CA GLU A 128 6.00 4.21 -0.82
C GLU A 128 5.53 2.96 -1.57
N PHE A 129 4.73 2.11 -0.93
CA PHE A 129 4.14 0.92 -1.53
C PHE A 129 3.38 1.28 -2.82
N VAL A 130 2.48 2.26 -2.73
CA VAL A 130 1.67 2.70 -3.87
C VAL A 130 2.53 3.25 -5.01
N HIS A 131 3.58 4.02 -4.72
CA HIS A 131 4.46 4.56 -5.76
C HIS A 131 5.27 3.46 -6.45
N VAL A 132 5.79 2.49 -5.68
CA VAL A 132 6.49 1.33 -6.25
C VAL A 132 5.54 0.50 -7.11
N GLN A 133 4.35 0.17 -6.60
CA GLN A 133 3.34 -0.58 -7.34
C GLN A 133 2.91 0.15 -8.62
N TYR A 134 2.75 1.48 -8.54
CA TYR A 134 2.40 2.32 -9.68
C TYR A 134 3.42 2.17 -10.80
N VAL A 135 4.72 2.40 -10.52
CA VAL A 135 5.78 2.32 -11.53
C VAL A 135 5.84 0.93 -12.17
N ILE A 136 5.70 -0.13 -11.37
CA ILE A 136 5.70 -1.52 -11.84
C ILE A 136 4.53 -1.79 -12.79
N ALA A 137 3.32 -1.35 -12.43
CA ALA A 137 2.10 -1.66 -13.17
C ALA A 137 1.82 -0.71 -14.34
N ASP A 138 2.30 0.54 -14.30
CA ASP A 138 2.34 1.46 -15.45
C ASP A 138 3.30 0.93 -16.53
N GLY A 139 4.33 0.19 -16.10
CA GLY A 139 5.37 -0.34 -16.98
C GLY A 139 6.30 0.76 -17.45
N ALA A 140 6.70 1.67 -16.56
CA ALA A 140 7.68 2.71 -16.89
C ALA A 140 8.89 2.05 -17.57
N PRO A 141 9.35 2.67 -18.67
CA PRO A 141 9.48 2.18 -20.04
C PRO A 141 9.95 0.74 -20.30
#